data_AF-A0AAJ0TF26-F1
#
_entry.id   AF-A0AAJ0TF26-F1
#
_cell.length_a   1.000
_cell.length_b   1.000
_cell.length_c   1.000
_cell.angle_alpha   90.00
_cell.angle_beta   90.00
_cell.angle_gamma   90.00
#
_symmetry.space_group_name_H-M   'P 1'
#
loop_
_entity.id
_entity.type
_entity.pdbx_description
1 polymer ?
#
loop_
_entity_poly.entity_id
_entity_poly.type
_entity_poly.pdbx_seq_one_letter_code
_entity_poly.pdbx_strand_id
1 'polypeptide(L)'
;MEFEAIAVLGLGKEHSKWQGAVVGYINQFEHKSRISEAKLCGNHFYNVRDVKSVKSQPMDCLMCKFLNEESSEFKAIDDSYIFNVETASGLATEDVILDSATILEEKVKEFDRALKKLK
;
A
#
# COMPACT_ATOMS: atom_id res chain seq x y z
N MET A 1 -11.45 -40.09 13.78
CA MET A 1 -10.15 -39.50 14.18
C MET A 1 -10.49 -38.32 15.07
N GLU A 2 -9.98 -38.29 16.29
CA GLU A 2 -10.22 -37.22 17.26
C GLU A 2 -8.91 -36.51 17.57
N PHE A 3 -8.92 -35.17 17.59
CA PHE A 3 -7.78 -34.35 17.97
C PHE A 3 -8.25 -33.12 18.74
N GLU A 4 -7.37 -32.62 19.61
CA GLU A 4 -7.54 -31.39 20.38
C GLU A 4 -6.44 -30.41 19.98
N ALA A 5 -6.78 -29.13 19.81
CA ALA A 5 -5.84 -28.08 19.46
C ALA A 5 -6.04 -26.87 20.37
N ILE A 6 -4.94 -26.23 20.75
CA ILE A 6 -4.94 -25.02 21.58
C ILE A 6 -4.51 -23.84 20.72
N ALA A 7 -5.37 -22.83 20.62
CA ALA A 7 -5.03 -21.57 19.97
C ALA A 7 -4.26 -20.67 20.95
N VAL A 8 -3.17 -20.07 20.47
CA VAL A 8 -2.37 -19.09 21.23
C VAL A 8 -2.12 -17.88 20.35
N LEU A 9 -2.05 -16.70 20.99
CA LEU A 9 -1.62 -15.48 20.33
C LEU A 9 -0.12 -15.54 20.04
N GLY A 10 0.29 -14.90 18.94
CA GLY A 10 1.68 -14.79 18.53
C GLY A 10 1.83 -13.71 17.47
N LEU A 11 3.07 -13.44 17.06
CA LEU A 11 3.37 -12.40 16.09
C LEU A 11 3.65 -12.98 14.70
N GLY A 12 3.19 -12.32 13.64
CA GLY A 12 3.53 -12.72 12.26
C GLY A 12 5.04 -12.81 11.99
N LYS A 13 5.86 -12.06 12.73
CA LYS A 13 7.33 -12.15 12.71
C LYS A 13 7.86 -13.51 13.19
N GLU A 14 7.16 -14.15 14.13
CA GLU A 14 7.54 -15.45 14.69
C GLU A 14 7.10 -16.59 13.78
N HIS A 15 5.89 -16.49 13.21
CA HIS A 15 5.40 -17.44 12.23
C HIS A 15 4.31 -16.81 11.34
N SER A 16 4.36 -17.11 10.04
CA SER A 16 3.38 -16.65 9.04
C SER A 16 1.91 -16.96 9.37
N LYS A 17 1.61 -17.99 10.17
CA LYS A 17 0.24 -18.34 10.58
C LYS A 17 -0.39 -17.30 11.51
N TRP A 18 0.42 -16.42 12.10
CA TRP A 18 -0.02 -15.32 12.96
C TRP A 18 0.03 -13.96 12.25
N GLN A 19 0.19 -13.94 10.92
CA GLN A 19 0.13 -12.70 10.16
C GLN A 19 -1.31 -12.14 10.18
N GLY A 20 -1.47 -10.92 10.72
CA GLY A 20 -2.78 -10.29 10.87
C GLY A 20 -3.41 -9.80 9.56
N ALA A 21 -2.58 -9.40 8.59
CA ALA A 21 -3.01 -8.88 7.29
C ALA A 21 -1.93 -9.05 6.21
N VAL A 22 -2.34 -9.07 4.95
CA VAL A 22 -1.49 -8.90 3.76
C VAL A 22 -1.51 -7.42 3.40
N VAL A 23 -0.32 -6.82 3.30
CA VAL A 23 -0.16 -5.38 3.11
C VAL A 23 0.78 -5.10 1.96
N GLY A 24 0.40 -4.18 1.09
CA GLY A 24 1.24 -3.63 0.04
C GLY A 24 1.07 -2.12 -0.05
N TYR A 25 2.06 -1.42 -0.63
CA TYR A 25 1.95 0.00 -0.92
C TYR A 25 2.62 0.32 -2.25
N ILE A 26 2.12 1.37 -2.90
CA ILE A 26 2.71 1.97 -4.09
C ILE A 26 2.79 3.48 -3.91
N ASN A 27 3.70 4.14 -4.62
CA ASN A 27 3.69 5.60 -4.70
C ASN A 27 2.43 6.05 -5.45
N GLN A 28 1.89 7.20 -5.06
CA GLN A 28 0.89 7.86 -5.88
C GLN A 28 1.58 8.57 -7.05
N PHE A 29 0.99 8.49 -8.25
CA PHE A 29 1.56 9.09 -9.46
C PHE A 29 0.62 10.12 -10.07
N GLU A 30 1.21 11.19 -10.60
CA GLU A 30 0.59 12.02 -11.63
C GLU A 30 0.96 11.48 -13.00
N HIS A 31 -0.04 11.29 -13.84
CA HIS A 31 0.14 10.84 -15.21
C HIS A 31 -0.29 11.95 -16.19
N LYS A 32 0.60 12.25 -17.14
CA LYS A 32 0.32 13.12 -18.28
C LYS A 32 0.60 12.35 -19.57
N SER A 33 -0.42 12.13 -20.41
CA SER A 33 -0.26 11.48 -21.72
C SER A 33 -0.84 12.30 -22.87
N ARG A 34 -0.32 12.05 -24.08
CA ARG A 34 -0.96 12.45 -25.33
C ARG A 34 -2.04 11.44 -25.74
N ILE A 35 -3.19 11.96 -26.17
CA ILE A 35 -4.50 11.28 -26.26
C ILE A 35 -4.54 10.05 -27.17
N SER A 36 -3.62 9.91 -28.15
CA SER A 36 -3.67 8.81 -29.12
C SER A 36 -3.34 7.43 -28.53
N GLU A 37 -2.64 7.36 -27.40
CA GLU A 37 -2.15 6.09 -26.81
C GLU A 37 -2.87 5.69 -25.51
N ALA A 38 -3.80 6.52 -25.03
CA ALA A 38 -4.66 6.24 -23.88
C ALA A 38 -5.48 4.93 -24.02
N LYS A 39 -5.65 4.40 -25.24
CA LYS A 39 -6.34 3.12 -25.49
C LYS A 39 -5.54 1.87 -25.12
N LEU A 40 -4.24 1.99 -24.84
CA LEU A 40 -3.34 0.83 -24.66
C LEU A 40 -3.23 0.32 -23.22
N CYS A 41 -3.69 1.08 -22.22
CA CYS A 41 -3.67 0.62 -20.85
C CYS A 41 -5.01 -0.02 -20.46
N GLY A 42 -5.02 -1.34 -20.30
CA GLY A 42 -6.21 -2.12 -19.92
C GLY A 42 -6.79 -1.77 -18.54
N ASN A 43 -6.04 -1.06 -17.70
CA ASN A 43 -6.48 -0.66 -16.37
C ASN A 43 -6.85 0.83 -16.25
N HIS A 44 -6.56 1.68 -17.24
CA HIS A 44 -6.87 3.11 -17.14
C HIS A 44 -8.18 3.47 -17.82
N PHE A 45 -9.17 3.90 -17.03
CA PHE A 45 -10.34 4.62 -17.56
C PHE A 45 -9.98 6.10 -17.78
N TYR A 46 -9.60 6.43 -19.00
CA TYR A 46 -9.38 7.82 -19.41
C TYR A 46 -10.72 8.50 -19.70
N ASN A 47 -11.08 9.53 -18.93
CA ASN A 47 -12.14 10.45 -19.30
C ASN A 47 -11.60 11.38 -20.39
N VAL A 48 -11.72 10.97 -21.65
CA VAL A 48 -11.34 11.79 -22.81
C VAL A 48 -12.36 12.91 -22.98
N ARG A 49 -12.21 13.99 -22.22
CA ARG A 49 -12.86 15.27 -22.45
C ARG A 49 -11.76 16.30 -22.64
N ASP A 50 -11.56 16.70 -23.89
CA ASP A 50 -10.67 17.77 -24.36
C ASP A 50 -9.16 17.52 -24.44
N VAL A 51 -8.60 18.15 -25.47
CA VAL A 51 -7.35 17.81 -26.18
C VAL A 51 -6.06 18.11 -25.40
N LYS A 52 -6.08 18.27 -24.07
CA LYS A 52 -4.91 18.82 -23.34
C LYS A 52 -4.42 18.12 -22.08
N SER A 53 -5.12 17.13 -21.53
CA SER A 53 -4.57 16.25 -20.48
C SER A 53 -5.67 15.36 -19.97
N VAL A 54 -5.37 14.08 -19.77
CA VAL A 54 -6.28 13.21 -19.03
C VAL A 54 -5.68 12.94 -17.67
N LYS A 55 -6.39 13.35 -16.62
CA LYS A 55 -6.06 12.97 -15.24
C LYS A 55 -6.62 11.57 -15.02
N SER A 56 -5.77 10.54 -15.07
CA SER A 56 -6.18 9.20 -14.62
C SER A 56 -6.32 9.19 -13.11
N GLN A 57 -7.24 8.38 -12.59
CA GLN A 57 -7.24 8.09 -11.16
C GLN A 57 -6.01 7.22 -10.85
N PRO A 58 -5.12 7.63 -9.94
CA PRO A 58 -3.82 6.97 -9.73
C PRO A 58 -3.93 5.51 -9.28
N MET A 59 -5.07 5.11 -8.72
CA MET A 59 -5.31 3.81 -8.10
C MET A 59 -5.22 2.63 -9.08
N ASP A 60 -5.46 2.87 -10.38
CA ASP A 60 -5.49 1.79 -11.39
C ASP A 60 -4.18 1.69 -12.19
N CYS A 61 -3.23 2.60 -11.97
CA CYS A 61 -1.95 2.61 -12.66
C CYS A 61 -0.93 1.69 -11.99
N LEU A 62 -0.73 0.48 -12.53
CA LEU A 62 0.32 -0.44 -12.07
C LEU A 62 1.70 -0.14 -12.67
N MET A 63 1.94 1.07 -13.19
CA MET A 63 3.13 1.39 -14.00
C MET A 63 3.44 0.32 -15.04
N CYS A 64 2.40 -0.14 -15.75
CA CYS A 64 2.58 -1.18 -16.74
C CYS A 64 3.45 -0.62 -17.88
N LYS A 65 4.58 -1.27 -18.19
CA LYS A 65 5.56 -0.86 -19.24
C LYS A 65 4.99 -0.79 -20.68
N PHE A 66 3.67 -0.87 -20.84
CA PHE A 66 2.98 -0.84 -22.12
C PHE A 66 2.78 0.57 -22.68
N LEU A 67 2.99 1.62 -21.88
CA LEU A 67 2.97 2.99 -22.38
C LEU A 67 4.36 3.36 -22.88
N ASN A 68 4.42 3.91 -24.10
CA ASN A 68 5.66 4.40 -24.68
C ASN A 68 6.20 5.56 -23.84
N GLU A 69 7.47 5.50 -23.44
CA GLU A 69 8.13 6.54 -22.62
C GLU A 69 8.12 7.91 -23.30
N GLU A 70 8.03 7.95 -24.64
CA GLU A 70 7.99 9.20 -25.40
C GLU A 70 6.64 9.93 -25.35
N SER A 71 5.55 9.24 -24.98
CA SER A 71 4.19 9.77 -25.07
C SER A 71 3.55 10.07 -23.71
N SER A 72 4.16 9.59 -22.63
CA SER A 72 3.60 9.57 -21.28
C SER A 72 4.65 9.94 -20.24
N GLU A 73 4.35 10.93 -19.40
CA GLU A 73 5.17 11.34 -18.27
C GLU A 73 4.50 10.87 -16.97
N PHE A 74 5.26 10.12 -16.16
CA PHE A 74 4.87 9.69 -14.82
C PHE A 74 5.73 10.41 -13.80
N LYS A 75 5.09 11.14 -12.88
CA LYS A 75 5.77 11.77 -11.76
C LYS A 75 5.21 11.22 -10.46
N ALA A 76 6.08 10.64 -9.62
CA ALA A 76 5.68 10.29 -8.27
C ALA A 76 5.35 11.57 -7.49
N ILE A 77 4.27 11.53 -6.73
CA ILE A 77 3.93 12.61 -5.81
C ILE A 77 4.70 12.37 -4.52
N ASP A 78 5.56 13.32 -4.17
CA ASP A 78 6.35 13.24 -2.94
C ASP A 78 5.42 13.08 -1.72
N ASP A 79 5.83 12.26 -0.76
CA ASP A 79 5.10 11.97 0.48
C ASP A 79 3.68 11.42 0.30
N SER A 80 3.38 10.80 -0.85
CA SER A 80 2.06 10.29 -1.18
C SER A 80 2.08 8.82 -1.58
N TYR A 81 1.30 8.01 -0.86
CA TYR A 81 1.29 6.56 -0.99
C TYR A 81 -0.12 6.01 -0.98
N ILE A 82 -0.35 4.95 -1.76
CA ILE A 82 -1.58 4.17 -1.75
C ILE A 82 -1.28 2.84 -1.09
N PHE A 83 -1.91 2.59 0.06
CA PHE A 83 -1.83 1.32 0.77
C PHE A 83 -2.98 0.42 0.34
N ASN A 84 -2.69 -0.85 0.10
CA ASN A 84 -3.69 -1.90 0.02
C ASN A 84 -3.50 -2.83 1.24
N VAL A 85 -4.57 -2.99 2.02
CA VAL A 85 -4.56 -3.77 3.26
C VAL A 85 -5.71 -4.76 3.22
N GLU A 86 -5.37 -6.04 3.30
CA GLU A 86 -6.33 -7.14 3.34
C GLU A 86 -6.12 -7.94 4.62
N THR A 87 -7.13 -8.03 5.47
CA THR A 87 -7.05 -8.78 6.73
C THR A 87 -6.96 -10.28 6.45
N ALA A 88 -6.02 -10.96 7.12
CA ALA A 88 -5.87 -12.42 7.08
C ALA A 88 -6.21 -13.07 8.44
N SER A 89 -6.80 -12.28 9.34
CA SER A 89 -7.17 -12.65 10.71
C SER A 89 -8.63 -12.27 10.99
N GLY A 90 -9.09 -12.47 12.23
CA GLY A 90 -10.43 -12.06 12.65
C GLY A 90 -10.58 -10.58 12.99
N LEU A 91 -9.54 -9.76 12.81
CA LEU A 91 -9.57 -8.32 13.08
C LEU A 91 -10.15 -7.55 11.89
N ALA A 92 -10.78 -6.39 12.15
CA ALA A 92 -11.16 -5.47 11.10
C ALA A 92 -9.91 -4.78 10.51
N THR A 93 -10.00 -4.33 9.26
CA THR A 93 -8.89 -3.68 8.56
C THR A 93 -8.43 -2.42 9.29
N GLU A 94 -9.39 -1.62 9.77
CA GLU A 94 -9.14 -0.40 10.53
C GLU A 94 -8.38 -0.69 11.82
N ASP A 95 -8.76 -1.75 12.54
CA ASP A 95 -8.10 -2.16 13.79
C ASP A 95 -6.65 -2.57 13.53
N VAL A 96 -6.39 -3.36 12.48
CA VAL A 96 -5.01 -3.74 12.11
C VAL A 96 -4.13 -2.51 11.86
N ILE A 97 -4.66 -1.48 11.19
CA ILE A 97 -3.92 -0.25 10.89
C ILE A 97 -3.66 0.55 12.17
N LEU A 98 -4.69 0.73 13.01
CA LEU A 98 -4.58 1.47 14.27
C LEU A 98 -3.62 0.79 15.24
N ASP A 99 -3.76 -0.52 15.45
CA ASP A 99 -2.87 -1.30 16.32
C ASP A 99 -1.42 -1.25 15.84
N SER A 100 -1.19 -1.31 14.52
CA SER A 100 0.15 -1.18 13.95
C SER A 100 0.79 0.18 14.26
N ALA A 101 0.01 1.27 14.19
CA ALA A 101 0.49 2.61 14.54
C ALA A 101 0.80 2.73 16.04
N THR A 102 -0.07 2.20 16.90
CA THR A 102 0.15 2.16 18.36
C THR A 102 1.41 1.38 18.72
N ILE A 103 1.62 0.19 18.15
CA ILE A 103 2.82 -0.62 18.39
C ILE A 103 4.08 0.13 17.97
N LEU A 104 4.05 0.85 16.84
CA LEU A 104 5.19 1.65 16.40
C LEU A 104 5.50 2.78 17.41
N GLU A 105 4.47 3.49 17.87
CA GLU A 105 4.62 4.54 18.87
C GLU A 105 5.20 4.01 20.19
N GLU A 106 4.72 2.86 20.66
CA GLU A 106 5.23 2.19 21.85
C GLU A 106 6.71 1.83 21.71
N LYS A 107 7.12 1.26 20.58
CA LYS A 107 8.53 0.93 20.31
C LYS A 107 9.44 2.15 20.29
N VAL A 108 8.98 3.26 19.74
CA VAL A 108 9.73 4.53 19.78
C VAL A 108 9.90 5.01 21.23
N LYS A 109 8.83 4.95 22.04
CA LYS A 109 8.88 5.30 23.47
C LYS A 109 9.82 4.38 24.26
N GLU A 110 9.80 3.09 23.99
CA GLU A 110 10.72 2.13 24.60
C GLU A 110 12.17 2.44 24.26
N PHE A 111 12.45 2.76 22.99
CA PHE A 111 13.77 3.13 22.53
C PHE A 111 14.28 4.41 23.21
N ASP A 112 13.44 5.46 23.32
CA ASP A 112 13.78 6.69 24.04
C ASP A 112 14.12 6.44 25.52
N ARG A 113 13.34 5.59 26.20
CA ARG A 113 13.63 5.18 27.58
C ARG A 113 14.96 4.44 27.69
N ALA A 114 15.29 3.58 26.72
CA ALA A 114 16.55 2.86 26.70
C ALA A 114 17.74 3.82 26.51
N LEU A 115 17.62 4.80 25.61
CA LEU A 115 18.65 5.83 25.40
C LEU A 115 18.92 6.66 26.66
N LYS A 116 17.87 6.99 27.42
CA LYS A 116 18.00 7.74 28.67
C LYS A 116 18.78 6.99 29.76
N LYS A 117 18.82 5.66 29.71
CA LYS A 117 19.59 4.82 30.65
C LYS A 117 21.08 4.72 30.31
N LEU A 118 21.47 5.16 29.11
CA LEU A 118 22.87 5.16 28.65
C LEU A 118 23.59 6.48 28.93
N LYS A 119 22.86 7.53 29.33
CA LYS A 119 23.38 8.81 29.78
C LYS A 119 23.55 8.81 31.29
#